data_AF-D3PTE6-F1
#
_entry.id   AF-D3PTE6-F1
#
_cell.length_a   1.000
_cell.length_b   1.000
_cell.length_c   1.000
_cell.angle_alpha   90.00
_cell.angle_beta   90.00
_cell.angle_gamma   90.00
#
_symmetry.space_group_name_H-M   'P 1'
#
loop_
_entity.id
_entity.type
_entity.pdbx_description
1 polymer ?
#
loop_
_entity_poly.entity_id
_entity_poly.type
_entity_poly.pdbx_seq_one_letter_code
_entity_poly.pdbx_strand_id
1 'polypeptide(L)'
;MDSNLERWRAEHLAKYLWWVATGLKTWQVDGTGHAPEVERSVGRIERPGYLLVRVMELPAINIPRHTLRLWRSDYKSLLEQTDPAIKDEWAAFLHRARWSSLWYYDSHHRRVRAANEHRGLTAWTLELARRAEVVRTDV
;
A
#
# COMPACT_ATOMS: atom_id res chain seq x y z
N MET A 1 4.90 12.39 -12.77
CA MET A 1 5.32 11.32 -11.84
C MET A 1 5.80 10.13 -12.67
N ASP A 2 6.89 9.48 -12.26
CA ASP A 2 7.41 8.29 -12.96
C ASP A 2 6.46 7.09 -12.73
N SER A 3 5.83 6.63 -13.81
CA SER A 3 4.87 5.52 -13.76
C SER A 3 5.49 4.23 -13.23
N ASN A 4 6.79 4.00 -13.41
CA ASN A 4 7.46 2.81 -12.88
C ASN A 4 7.59 2.87 -11.35
N LEU A 5 8.00 4.01 -10.81
CA LEU A 5 8.13 4.21 -9.37
C LEU A 5 6.78 4.04 -8.66
N GLU A 6 5.73 4.65 -9.18
CA GLU A 6 4.38 4.52 -8.61
C GLU A 6 3.91 3.07 -8.57
N ARG A 7 4.06 2.34 -9.67
CA ARG A 7 3.68 0.92 -9.75
C ARG A 7 4.50 0.06 -8.80
N TRP A 8 5.80 0.35 -8.68
CA TRP A 8 6.69 -0.41 -7.79
C TRP A 8 6.37 -0.18 -6.31
N ARG A 9 6.04 1.06 -5.94
CA ARG A 9 5.51 1.42 -4.62
C ARG A 9 4.21 0.69 -4.33
N ALA A 10 3.28 0.71 -5.29
CA ALA A 10 1.98 0.06 -5.16
C ALA A 10 2.09 -1.46 -4.99
N GLU A 11 2.98 -2.12 -5.73
CA GLU A 11 3.26 -3.56 -5.56
C GLU A 11 3.72 -3.89 -4.13
N HIS A 12 4.69 -3.14 -3.61
CA HIS A 12 5.20 -3.37 -2.25
C HIS A 12 4.16 -3.07 -1.19
N LEU A 13 3.40 -1.99 -1.37
CA LEU A 13 2.35 -1.61 -0.44
C LEU A 13 1.23 -2.65 -0.41
N ALA A 14 0.79 -3.14 -1.58
CA ALA A 14 -0.18 -4.21 -1.68
C ALA A 14 0.31 -5.50 -1.01
N LYS A 15 1.60 -5.84 -1.18
CA LYS A 15 2.22 -6.99 -0.51
C LYS A 15 2.23 -6.87 1.00
N TYR A 16 2.55 -5.70 1.53
CA TYR A 16 2.54 -5.49 2.98
C TYR A 16 1.11 -5.53 3.55
N LEU A 17 0.11 -5.02 2.82
CA LEU A 17 -1.29 -5.16 3.23
C LEU A 17 -1.77 -6.61 3.17
N TRP A 18 -1.34 -7.39 2.17
CA TRP A 18 -1.58 -8.84 2.15
C TRP A 18 -0.94 -9.53 3.37
N TRP A 19 0.28 -9.15 3.74
CA TRP A 19 0.89 -9.64 4.99
C TRP A 19 0.11 -9.24 6.24
N VAL A 20 -0.47 -8.04 6.28
CA VAL A 20 -1.34 -7.63 7.39
C VAL A 20 -2.62 -8.47 7.42
N ALA A 21 -3.29 -8.66 6.29
CA ALA A 21 -4.52 -9.45 6.18
C ALA A 21 -4.32 -10.94 6.54
N THR A 22 -3.12 -11.47 6.28
CA THR A 22 -2.75 -12.86 6.61
C THR A 22 -2.10 -13.01 7.99
N GLY A 23 -1.97 -11.93 8.77
CA GLY A 23 -1.41 -11.95 10.12
C GLY A 23 0.13 -12.03 10.18
N LEU A 24 0.82 -11.93 9.04
CA LEU A 24 2.29 -11.91 8.95
C LEU A 24 2.90 -10.55 9.32
N LYS A 25 2.12 -9.47 9.27
CA LYS A 25 2.47 -8.14 9.77
C LYS A 25 1.31 -7.53 10.54
N THR A 26 1.62 -6.52 11.33
CA THR A 26 0.64 -5.73 12.06
C THR A 26 0.86 -4.25 11.81
N TRP A 27 -0.21 -3.47 11.93
CA TRP A 27 -0.11 -2.02 12.02
C TRP A 27 0.73 -1.65 13.24
N GLN A 28 1.70 -0.77 13.06
CA GLN A 28 2.42 -0.13 14.16
C GLN A 28 1.52 0.92 14.81
N VAL A 29 1.64 1.09 16.12
CA VAL A 29 0.97 2.15 16.86
C VAL A 29 1.97 3.29 17.06
N ASP A 30 1.59 4.52 16.73
CA ASP A 30 2.39 5.68 17.10
C ASP A 30 2.27 5.92 18.62
N GLY A 31 3.34 5.59 19.35
CA GLY A 31 3.44 5.75 20.80
C GLY A 31 3.68 7.20 21.25
N THR A 32 3.96 8.11 20.30
CA THR A 32 4.37 9.50 20.56
C THR A 32 3.28 10.55 20.37
N GLY A 33 2.04 10.15 20.04
CA GLY A 33 0.85 11.00 20.24
C GLY A 33 0.86 12.33 19.49
N HIS A 34 1.02 12.30 18.16
CA HIS A 34 0.81 13.48 17.32
C HIS A 34 -0.02 13.17 16.06
N ALA A 35 -1.22 12.62 16.25
CA ALA A 35 -2.34 12.81 15.33
C ALA A 35 -3.66 12.52 16.07
N PRO A 36 -4.68 13.39 15.97
CA PRO A 36 -5.97 13.14 16.61
C PRO A 36 -6.76 12.11 15.78
N GLU A 37 -6.90 10.88 16.29
CA GLU A 37 -7.98 10.00 15.84
C GLU A 37 -9.27 10.45 16.52
N VAL A 38 -10.19 11.03 15.75
CA VAL A 38 -11.50 11.44 16.24
C VAL A 38 -12.58 10.73 15.42
N GLU A 39 -12.90 9.49 15.79
CA GLU A 39 -14.22 8.92 15.52
C GLU A 39 -15.18 9.35 16.65
N ARG A 40 -15.92 10.44 16.41
CA ARG A 40 -17.03 10.87 17.26
C ARG A 40 -18.24 9.96 17.04
N SER A 41 -18.25 8.78 17.66
CA SER A 41 -19.49 8.04 17.90
C SER A 41 -19.47 7.12 19.13
N VAL A 42 -18.31 6.56 19.55
CA VAL A 42 -18.30 5.53 20.61
C VAL A 42 -17.04 5.58 21.50
N GLY A 43 -16.73 6.73 22.11
CA GLY A 43 -15.92 6.82 23.35
C GLY A 43 -14.52 6.18 23.44
N ARG A 44 -13.98 5.57 22.38
CA ARG A 44 -12.68 4.90 22.38
C ARG A 44 -11.75 5.64 21.44
N ILE A 45 -10.74 6.28 22.01
CA ILE A 45 -9.62 6.84 21.27
C ILE A 45 -8.88 5.64 20.66
N GLU A 46 -9.11 5.35 19.39
CA GLU A 46 -8.18 4.52 18.62
C GLU A 46 -6.85 5.31 18.60
N ARG A 47 -5.70 4.62 18.56
CA ARG A 47 -4.40 5.30 18.43
C ARG A 47 -3.99 5.28 16.97
N PRO A 48 -3.45 6.40 16.43
CA PRO A 48 -3.00 6.45 15.05
C PRO A 48 -2.08 5.29 14.72
N GLY A 49 -2.60 4.42 13.86
CA GLY A 49 -1.89 3.26 13.34
C GLY A 49 -1.20 3.60 12.02
N TYR A 50 -0.03 3.05 11.78
CA TYR A 50 0.66 3.15 10.49
C TYR A 50 1.29 1.83 10.08
N LEU A 51 1.64 1.74 8.81
CA LEU A 51 2.32 0.61 8.21
C LEU A 51 3.57 1.11 7.48
N LEU A 52 4.73 0.68 7.96
CA LEU A 52 5.99 0.89 7.23
C LEU A 52 6.15 -0.16 6.13
N VAL A 53 6.33 0.32 4.91
CA VAL A 53 6.52 -0.49 3.70
C VAL A 53 7.92 -0.22 3.16
N ARG A 54 8.80 -1.24 3.22
CA ARG A 54 10.10 -1.14 2.56
C ARG A 54 9.94 -1.42 1.07
N VAL A 55 10.21 -0.42 0.25
CA VAL A 55 10.26 -0.51 -1.21
C VAL A 55 11.67 -0.91 -1.60
N MET A 56 11.80 -2.09 -2.20
CA MET A 56 13.11 -2.60 -2.62
C MET A 56 13.64 -1.78 -3.79
N GLU A 57 14.96 -1.62 -3.84
CA GLU A 57 15.62 -0.99 -4.98
C GLU A 57 15.35 -1.74 -6.28
N LEU A 58 15.30 -0.99 -7.37
CA LEU A 58 15.27 -1.53 -8.73
C LEU A 58 16.25 -0.72 -9.59
N PRO A 59 17.57 -1.03 -9.52
CA PRO A 59 18.62 -0.21 -10.10
C PRO A 59 18.51 -0.07 -11.62
N ALA A 60 17.99 -1.10 -12.29
CA ALA A 60 17.85 -1.12 -13.74
C ALA A 60 16.96 -0.01 -14.32
N ILE A 61 16.13 0.63 -13.48
CA ILE A 61 15.29 1.77 -13.84
C ILE A 61 15.40 2.93 -12.82
N ASN A 62 16.55 3.02 -12.14
CA ASN A 62 16.88 4.10 -11.21
C ASN A 62 15.89 4.31 -10.06
N ILE A 63 15.28 3.23 -9.53
CA ILE A 63 14.46 3.30 -8.32
C ILE A 63 15.35 2.95 -7.11
N PRO A 64 15.70 3.91 -6.24
CA PRO A 64 16.45 3.62 -5.03
C PRO A 64 15.58 2.92 -3.98
N ARG A 65 16.22 2.25 -3.03
CA ARG A 65 15.54 1.71 -1.84
C ARG A 65 14.99 2.87 -1.00
N HIS A 66 13.75 2.72 -0.53
CA HIS A 66 13.15 3.70 0.37
C HIS A 66 12.02 3.08 1.17
N THR A 67 11.59 3.78 2.23
CA THR A 67 10.49 3.35 3.09
C THR A 67 9.30 4.30 2.92
N LEU A 68 8.13 3.70 2.70
CA LEU A 68 6.85 4.39 2.76
C LEU A 68 6.21 4.20 4.13
N ARG A 69 5.42 5.18 4.55
CA ARG A 69 4.48 5.09 5.66
C ARG A 69 3.07 5.27 5.12
N LEU A 70 2.24 4.27 5.34
CA LEU A 70 0.80 4.35 5.10
C LEU A 70 0.08 4.49 6.43
N TRP A 71 -0.69 5.56 6.61
CA TRP A 71 -1.56 5.68 7.79
C TRP A 71 -2.79 4.80 7.67
N ARG A 72 -3.22 4.23 8.79
CA ARG A 72 -4.42 3.40 8.86
C ARG A 72 -5.66 4.20 8.51
N SER A 73 -5.72 5.47 8.91
CA SER A 73 -6.78 6.42 8.56
C SER A 73 -6.89 6.64 7.05
N ASP A 74 -5.76 6.83 6.36
CA ASP A 74 -5.75 7.04 4.90
C ASP A 74 -6.22 5.81 4.15
N TYR A 75 -5.84 4.61 4.63
CA TYR A 75 -6.32 3.34 4.12
C TYR A 75 -7.84 3.18 4.32
N LYS A 76 -8.34 3.40 5.54
CA LYS A 76 -9.78 3.33 5.86
C LYS A 76 -10.59 4.34 5.03
N SER A 77 -10.13 5.59 4.99
CA SER A 77 -10.79 6.67 4.23
C SER A 77 -10.84 6.37 2.73
N LEU A 78 -9.74 5.87 2.15
CA LEU A 78 -9.74 5.49 0.73
C LEU A 78 -10.69 4.33 0.49
N LEU A 79 -10.68 3.32 1.36
CA LEU A 79 -11.64 2.22 1.27
C LEU A 79 -13.06 2.77 1.28
N GLU A 80 -13.49 3.56 2.27
CA GLU A 80 -14.85 4.09 2.35
C GLU A 80 -15.33 4.78 1.06
N GLN A 81 -14.46 5.57 0.44
CA GLN A 81 -14.73 6.31 -0.82
C GLN A 81 -14.73 5.44 -2.08
N THR A 82 -14.31 4.18 -1.98
CA THR A 82 -14.16 3.25 -3.11
C THR A 82 -15.46 2.54 -3.45
N ASP A 83 -15.66 2.27 -4.74
CA ASP A 83 -16.75 1.44 -5.26
C ASP A 83 -16.82 0.07 -4.54
N PRO A 84 -18.00 -0.38 -4.07
CA PRO A 84 -18.18 -1.69 -3.46
C PRO A 84 -17.58 -2.86 -4.25
N ALA A 85 -17.68 -2.87 -5.58
CA ALA A 85 -17.12 -3.93 -6.40
C ALA A 85 -15.59 -4.00 -6.28
N ILE A 86 -14.91 -2.84 -6.23
CA ILE A 86 -13.46 -2.78 -6.04
C ILE A 86 -13.09 -3.18 -4.61
N LYS A 87 -13.91 -2.84 -3.59
CA LYS A 87 -13.70 -3.32 -2.20
C LYS A 87 -13.74 -4.83 -2.13
N ASP A 88 -14.72 -5.45 -2.78
CA ASP A 88 -14.88 -6.91 -2.81
C ASP A 88 -13.72 -7.58 -3.54
N GLU A 89 -13.31 -7.04 -4.70
CA GLU A 89 -12.12 -7.50 -5.42
C GLU A 89 -10.85 -7.38 -4.56
N TRP A 90 -10.70 -6.29 -3.83
CA TRP A 90 -9.57 -6.06 -2.93
C TRP A 90 -9.56 -7.00 -1.74
N ALA A 91 -10.72 -7.22 -1.10
CA ALA A 91 -10.85 -8.19 -0.02
C ALA A 91 -10.53 -9.61 -0.52
N ALA A 92 -11.08 -10.01 -1.67
CA ALA A 92 -10.79 -11.29 -2.29
C ALA A 92 -9.30 -11.45 -2.61
N PHE A 93 -8.64 -10.37 -3.08
CA PHE A 93 -7.20 -10.34 -3.31
C PHE A 93 -6.40 -10.55 -2.01
N LEU A 94 -6.74 -9.81 -0.94
CA LEU A 94 -6.04 -9.87 0.34
C LEU A 94 -6.16 -11.22 1.05
N HIS A 95 -7.26 -11.95 0.83
CA HIS A 95 -7.51 -13.25 1.45
C HIS A 95 -7.04 -14.45 0.61
N ARG A 96 -6.32 -14.22 -0.51
CA ARG A 96 -5.71 -15.31 -1.27
C ARG A 96 -4.68 -16.06 -0.41
N ALA A 97 -4.69 -17.40 -0.52
CA ALA A 97 -3.77 -18.28 0.19
C ALA A 97 -2.29 -18.04 -0.14
N ARG A 98 -2.00 -17.46 -1.31
CA ARG A 98 -0.66 -17.11 -1.77
C ARG A 98 -0.65 -15.71 -2.36
N TRP A 99 0.48 -15.02 -2.16
CA TRP A 99 0.75 -13.75 -2.80
C TRP A 99 0.68 -13.87 -4.32
N SER A 100 -0.03 -12.94 -4.96
CA SER A 100 -0.06 -12.76 -6.41
C SER A 100 0.35 -11.32 -6.69
N SER A 101 1.43 -11.12 -7.44
CA SER A 101 1.85 -9.76 -7.81
C SER A 101 0.78 -9.03 -8.60
N LEU A 102 0.63 -7.74 -8.34
CA LEU A 102 -0.18 -6.82 -9.14
C LEU A 102 0.67 -6.16 -10.21
N TRP A 103 1.96 -5.93 -9.91
CA TRP A 103 2.96 -5.51 -10.88
C TRP A 103 4.25 -6.30 -10.78
N TYR A 104 4.93 -6.41 -11.91
CA TYR A 104 6.23 -7.05 -12.00
C TYR A 104 7.19 -6.21 -12.84
N TYR A 105 8.49 -6.42 -12.62
CA TYR A 105 9.52 -5.81 -13.45
C TYR A 105 9.76 -6.66 -14.71
N ASP A 106 9.50 -6.06 -15.88
CA ASP A 106 9.81 -6.60 -17.19
C ASP A 106 11.21 -6.14 -17.58
N SER A 107 12.20 -7.04 -17.46
CA SER A 107 13.61 -6.76 -17.71
C SER A 107 13.92 -6.48 -19.17
N HIS A 108 13.17 -7.09 -20.10
CA HIS A 108 13.35 -6.89 -21.53
C HIS A 108 12.99 -5.46 -21.95
N HIS A 109 11.89 -4.94 -21.41
CA HIS A 109 11.42 -3.58 -21.69
C HIS A 109 11.85 -2.54 -20.65
N ARG A 110 12.61 -2.95 -19.63
CA ARG A 110 13.04 -2.11 -18.50
C ARG A 110 11.89 -1.27 -17.93
N ARG A 111 10.78 -1.92 -17.59
CA ARG A 111 9.58 -1.24 -17.06
C ARG A 111 8.79 -2.11 -16.09
N VAL A 112 8.01 -1.46 -15.22
CA VAL A 112 7.09 -2.14 -14.31
C VAL A 112 5.73 -2.26 -15.00
N ARG A 113 5.22 -3.50 -15.15
CA ARG A 113 3.97 -3.83 -15.86
C ARG A 113 2.97 -4.47 -14.92
N ALA A 114 1.67 -4.31 -15.22
CA ALA A 114 0.63 -5.03 -14.51
C ALA A 114 0.74 -6.54 -14.79
N ALA A 115 0.65 -7.35 -13.74
CA ALA A 115 0.69 -8.81 -13.81
C ALA A 115 -0.69 -9.41 -14.11
N ASN A 116 -1.74 -8.84 -13.50
CA ASN A 116 -3.14 -9.21 -13.72
C ASN A 116 -3.93 -7.94 -14.08
N GLU A 117 -4.66 -7.95 -15.19
CA GLU A 117 -5.46 -6.80 -15.63
C GLU A 117 -6.81 -6.72 -14.89
N HIS A 118 -6.77 -6.47 -13.58
CA HIS A 118 -7.94 -5.98 -12.85
C HIS A 118 -7.89 -4.45 -12.86
N ARG A 119 -8.53 -3.80 -13.84
CA ARG A 119 -8.42 -2.34 -14.06
C ARG A 119 -8.80 -1.53 -12.81
N GLY A 120 -9.90 -1.91 -12.13
CA GLY A 120 -10.35 -1.24 -10.91
C GLY A 120 -9.35 -1.40 -9.75
N LEU A 121 -8.95 -2.64 -9.47
CA LEU A 121 -7.96 -2.97 -8.44
C LEU A 121 -6.62 -2.25 -8.64
N THR A 122 -6.15 -2.19 -9.89
CA THR A 122 -4.87 -1.56 -10.29
C THR A 122 -4.91 -0.05 -10.05
N ALA A 123 -5.99 0.61 -10.46
CA ALA A 123 -6.14 2.05 -10.26
C ALA A 123 -6.23 2.40 -8.76
N TRP A 124 -6.98 1.61 -8.01
CA TRP A 124 -7.15 1.80 -6.56
C TRP A 124 -5.84 1.62 -5.79
N THR A 125 -5.06 0.59 -6.10
CA THR A 125 -3.76 0.35 -5.43
C THR A 125 -2.70 1.40 -5.79
N LEU A 126 -2.75 2.00 -6.98
CA LEU A 126 -1.94 3.18 -7.32
C LEU A 126 -2.33 4.39 -6.48
N GLU A 127 -3.62 4.64 -6.31
CA GLU A 127 -4.10 5.76 -5.50
C GLU A 127 -3.70 5.59 -4.03
N LEU A 128 -3.78 4.37 -3.51
CA LEU A 128 -3.30 4.06 -2.17
C LEU A 128 -1.80 4.32 -2.01
N ALA A 129 -1.00 3.98 -3.03
CA ALA A 129 0.44 4.27 -3.02
C ALA A 129 0.75 5.77 -3.05
N ARG A 130 -0.10 6.60 -3.64
CA ARG A 130 0.04 8.07 -3.62
C ARG A 130 -0.27 8.68 -2.27
N ARG A 131 -1.16 8.05 -1.48
CA ARG A 131 -1.44 8.47 -0.10
C ARG A 131 -0.32 8.10 0.88
N ALA A 132 0.61 7.23 0.49
CA ALA A 132 1.72 6.84 1.34
C ALA A 132 2.86 7.88 1.32
N GLU A 133 3.32 8.26 2.50
CA GLU A 133 4.40 9.22 2.68
C GLU A 133 5.77 8.55 2.55
N VAL A 134 6.75 9.21 1.93
CA VAL A 134 8.13 8.73 1.90
C VAL A 134 8.84 9.20 3.18
N VAL A 135 9.23 8.27 4.06
CA VAL A 135 9.80 8.61 5.38
C VAL A 135 11.33 8.53 5.39
N ARG A 136 11.91 7.68 4.55
CA ARG A 136 13.37 7.52 4.44
C ARG A 136 13.75 7.03 3.07
N THR A 137 14.70 7.71 2.44
CA THR A 137 15.44 7.19 1.29
C THR A 137 16.77 6.69 1.81
N ASP A 138 17.06 5.41 1.61
CA ASP A 138 18.39 4.89 1.95
C ASP A 138 19.33 5.40 0.85
N VAL A 139 20.21 6.35 1.22
CA VAL A 139 21.31 6.86 0.38
C VAL A 139 22.49 5.91 0.48
#